data_AF-A0A954FF05-F1
#
_entry.id   AF-A0A954FF05-F1
#
_cell.length_a   1.000
_cell.length_b   1.000
_cell.length_c   1.000
_cell.angle_alpha   90.00
_cell.angle_beta   90.00
_cell.angle_gamma   90.00
#
_symmetry.space_group_name_H-M   'P 1'
#
loop_
_entity.id
_entity.type
_entity.pdbx_description
1 polymer ?
#
loop_
_entity_poly.entity_id
_entity_poly.type
_entity_poly.pdbx_seq_one_letter_code
_entity_poly.pdbx_strand_id
1 'polypeptide(L)'
;MRRSFPVLLSTLLMVSCIPSLVWGLGEETFGNKPLNALNYSDWPGIVPVLNHESRVYHLWVNGNEYAYYRGDMDTLNDVLQKFAATDQKQHEVVLRPGPASAKSFGATQTIPYQWDLHLVGGIARAVAKKDQGEKIWNPYPMLSIYVDETIPLEKLKIPAGVTLLELADLEKRFSAALVSTDTTVRGWDAGQLASLNPYSTRNMNAIAKLLDDKEVWVRLNAAGALAAFGKKATPLLPDLRSRLNTEDLALKKRLSETIHIIETAEDQSEAEQQHQQTLIQIQQFLKTQKK
;
A
#
# COMPACT_ATOMS: atom_id res chain seq x y z
N MET A 1 7.73 24.41 64.62
CA MET A 1 8.31 24.36 63.26
C MET A 1 7.68 23.17 62.53
N ARG A 2 6.48 23.32 61.93
CA ARG A 2 6.23 23.35 60.46
C ARG A 2 7.09 22.32 59.70
N ARG A 3 6.58 21.09 59.49
CA ARG A 3 5.78 20.64 58.31
C ARG A 3 6.50 20.88 56.97
N SER A 4 7.45 20.00 56.64
CA SER A 4 8.17 20.00 55.35
C SER A 4 8.41 18.58 54.83
N PHE A 5 7.41 17.70 54.86
CA PHE A 5 7.57 16.32 54.36
C PHE A 5 6.46 15.74 53.44
N PRO A 6 5.27 16.36 53.18
CA PRO A 6 4.32 15.76 52.24
C PRO A 6 4.38 16.33 50.81
N VAL A 7 5.19 17.36 50.53
CA VAL A 7 5.20 18.03 49.21
C VAL A 7 6.07 17.30 48.19
N LEU A 8 7.14 16.61 48.61
CA LEU A 8 8.03 15.91 47.66
C LEU A 8 7.42 14.63 47.07
N LEU A 9 6.54 13.93 47.82
CA LEU A 9 5.93 12.68 47.36
C LEU A 9 4.79 12.92 46.37
N SER A 10 4.11 14.07 46.45
CA SER A 10 3.02 14.45 45.55
C SER A 10 3.50 14.95 44.19
N THR A 11 4.71 15.55 44.12
CA THR A 11 5.35 15.90 42.83
C THR A 11 5.92 14.70 42.08
N LEU A 12 6.38 13.65 42.76
CA LEU A 12 6.95 12.46 42.10
C LEU A 12 5.87 11.57 41.45
N LEU A 13 4.68 11.50 42.04
CA LEU A 13 3.54 10.72 41.51
C LEU A 13 2.85 11.38 40.29
N MET A 14 2.93 12.70 40.12
CA MET A 14 2.40 13.37 38.93
C MET A 14 3.26 13.18 37.67
N VAL A 15 4.57 12.93 37.83
CA VAL A 15 5.46 12.66 36.68
C VAL A 15 5.27 11.23 36.15
N SER A 16 4.86 10.27 37.00
CA SER A 16 4.51 8.90 36.58
C SER A 16 3.14 8.75 35.94
N CYS A 17 2.30 9.79 35.97
CA CYS A 17 0.98 9.82 35.32
C CYS A 17 0.96 10.62 34.02
N ILE A 18 2.10 11.14 33.56
CA ILE A 18 2.23 11.56 32.17
C ILE A 18 2.24 10.26 31.37
N PRO A 19 1.21 9.95 30.57
CA PRO A 19 1.34 8.85 29.62
C PRO A 19 2.61 9.17 28.84
N SER A 20 3.61 8.31 28.93
CA SER A 20 4.69 8.33 27.97
C SER A 20 4.00 8.33 26.63
N LEU A 21 4.10 9.45 25.90
CA LEU A 21 3.76 9.48 24.50
C LEU A 21 4.80 8.56 23.87
N VAL A 22 4.52 7.26 23.91
CA VAL A 22 5.12 6.30 23.01
C VAL A 22 4.42 6.63 21.71
N TRP A 23 5.04 7.51 20.92
CA TRP A 23 4.61 7.73 19.55
C TRP A 23 4.80 6.38 18.87
N GLY A 24 3.71 5.60 18.77
CA GLY A 24 3.74 4.34 18.06
C GLY A 24 4.24 4.63 16.66
N LEU A 25 5.25 3.90 16.20
CA LEU A 25 5.68 3.93 14.79
C LEU A 25 4.65 3.26 13.86
N GLY A 26 3.52 2.84 14.43
CA GLY A 26 2.33 2.38 13.74
C GLY A 26 1.10 2.46 14.64
N GLU A 27 -0.05 2.76 14.03
CA GLU A 27 -1.37 2.80 14.64
C GLU A 27 -2.36 2.08 13.72
N GLU A 28 -3.31 1.36 14.30
CA GLU A 28 -4.44 0.81 13.55
C GLU A 28 -5.75 1.06 14.29
N THR A 29 -6.83 1.27 13.53
CA THR A 29 -8.18 1.34 14.08
C THR A 29 -9.15 0.55 13.23
N PHE A 30 -10.05 -0.19 13.88
CA PHE A 30 -11.11 -0.96 13.23
C PHE A 30 -12.41 -0.15 13.21
N GLY A 31 -13.13 -0.22 12.10
CA GLY A 31 -14.33 0.57 11.85
C GLY A 31 -14.04 2.03 11.49
N ASN A 32 -14.96 2.91 11.86
CA ASN A 32 -15.01 4.30 11.41
C ASN A 32 -14.78 5.32 12.54
N LYS A 33 -14.14 4.93 13.65
CA LYS A 33 -13.84 5.86 14.76
C LYS A 33 -13.15 7.11 14.19
N PRO A 34 -13.67 8.33 14.40
CA PRO A 34 -13.11 9.53 13.77
C PRO A 34 -11.64 9.76 14.13
N LEU A 35 -10.83 10.05 13.12
CA LEU A 35 -9.45 10.49 13.26
C LEU A 35 -9.41 12.01 13.48
N ASN A 36 -8.42 12.47 14.24
CA ASN A 36 -8.32 13.87 14.62
C ASN A 36 -7.93 14.74 13.41
N ALA A 37 -8.79 15.71 13.07
CA ALA A 37 -8.58 16.62 11.94
C ALA A 37 -7.25 17.41 12.02
N LEU A 38 -6.73 17.66 13.23
CA LEU A 38 -5.47 18.38 13.43
C LEU A 38 -4.25 17.63 12.87
N ASN A 39 -4.36 16.32 12.66
CA ASN A 39 -3.28 15.50 12.11
C ASN A 39 -3.15 15.60 10.58
N TYR A 40 -4.10 16.26 9.91
CA TYR A 40 -4.23 16.26 8.45
C TYR A 40 -4.09 17.65 7.83
N SER A 41 -3.35 18.55 8.47
CA SER A 41 -3.10 19.91 7.96
C SER A 41 -2.36 19.95 6.62
N ASP A 42 -1.57 18.91 6.32
CA ASP A 42 -0.87 18.76 5.04
C ASP A 42 -1.79 18.44 3.86
N TRP A 43 -3.03 18.01 4.12
CA TRP A 43 -4.03 17.66 3.11
C TRP A 43 -5.35 18.39 3.38
N PRO A 44 -5.43 19.70 3.08
CA PRO A 44 -6.64 20.47 3.35
C PRO A 44 -7.86 19.86 2.66
N GLY A 45 -8.94 19.72 3.44
CA GLY A 45 -10.20 19.13 2.99
C GLY A 45 -10.26 17.61 2.98
N ILE A 46 -9.20 16.87 3.37
CA ILE A 46 -9.21 15.39 3.28
C ILE A 46 -10.07 14.69 4.35
N VAL A 47 -10.32 15.35 5.48
CA VAL A 47 -10.96 14.75 6.67
C VAL A 47 -12.34 14.14 6.38
N PRO A 48 -13.24 14.76 5.59
CA PRO A 48 -14.50 14.14 5.18
C PRO A 48 -14.35 12.83 4.41
N VAL A 49 -13.25 12.64 3.66
CA VAL A 49 -12.95 11.38 2.96
C VAL A 49 -12.41 10.37 3.96
N LEU A 50 -11.42 10.77 4.77
CA LEU A 50 -10.82 9.91 5.78
C LEU A 50 -11.87 9.35 6.73
N ASN A 51 -12.65 10.21 7.37
CA ASN A 51 -13.66 9.85 8.37
C ASN A 51 -15.03 9.54 7.74
N HIS A 52 -15.08 9.18 6.46
CA HIS A 52 -16.31 8.74 5.84
C HIS A 52 -16.91 7.55 6.61
N GLU A 53 -18.24 7.51 6.75
CA GLU A 53 -18.94 6.53 7.58
C GLU A 53 -18.73 5.09 7.14
N SER A 54 -18.38 4.89 5.87
CA SER A 54 -18.08 3.60 5.25
C SER A 54 -16.67 3.06 5.54
N ARG A 55 -15.84 3.78 6.31
CA ARG A 55 -14.51 3.29 6.68
C ARG A 55 -14.64 2.04 7.56
N VAL A 56 -13.98 0.97 7.16
CA VAL A 56 -13.98 -0.31 7.89
C VAL A 56 -12.66 -0.57 8.61
N TYR A 57 -11.58 0.07 8.18
CA TYR A 57 -10.27 -0.09 8.78
C TYR A 57 -9.36 1.09 8.43
N HIS A 58 -8.44 1.41 9.31
CA HIS A 58 -7.41 2.41 9.12
C HIS A 58 -6.08 1.90 9.67
N LEU A 59 -5.02 2.18 8.93
CA LEU A 59 -3.67 1.81 9.25
C LEU A 59 -2.75 2.98 8.94
N TRP A 60 -1.94 3.37 9.92
CA TRP A 60 -0.88 4.35 9.76
C TRP A 60 0.43 3.72 10.20
N VAL A 61 1.46 3.73 9.34
CA VAL A 61 2.80 3.24 9.71
C VAL A 61 3.86 4.20 9.18
N ASN A 62 4.56 4.90 10.08
CA ASN A 62 5.64 5.82 9.72
C ASN A 62 5.24 6.89 8.67
N GLY A 63 3.95 7.28 8.62
CA GLY A 63 3.41 8.20 7.63
C GLY A 63 2.97 7.55 6.31
N ASN A 64 3.11 6.24 6.15
CA ASN A 64 2.44 5.49 5.09
C ASN A 64 1.06 5.08 5.59
N GLU A 65 0.02 5.76 5.13
CA GLU A 65 -1.32 5.70 5.74
C GLU A 65 -2.37 5.25 4.75
N TYR A 66 -3.19 4.30 5.17
CA TYR A 66 -4.32 3.78 4.41
C TYR A 66 -5.61 3.85 5.23
N ALA A 67 -6.67 4.35 4.62
CA ALA A 67 -8.04 4.16 5.07
C ALA A 67 -8.76 3.25 4.08
N TYR A 68 -9.44 2.22 4.58
CA TYR A 68 -10.11 1.19 3.78
C TYR A 68 -11.61 1.27 4.01
N TYR A 69 -12.39 1.10 2.94
CA TYR A 69 -13.81 1.38 2.95
C TYR A 69 -14.62 0.28 2.26
N ARG A 70 -15.87 0.15 2.69
CA ARG A 70 -16.83 -0.77 2.10
C ARG A 70 -18.23 -0.18 2.16
N GLY A 71 -18.99 -0.30 1.07
CA GLY A 71 -20.35 0.22 0.99
C GLY A 71 -21.00 -0.08 -0.36
N ASP A 72 -22.07 0.66 -0.66
CA ASP A 72 -22.74 0.58 -1.95
C ASP A 72 -22.23 1.66 -2.93
N MET A 73 -22.84 1.71 -4.13
CA MET A 73 -22.46 2.66 -5.16
C MET A 73 -22.78 4.12 -4.81
N ASP A 74 -23.80 4.39 -4.00
CA ASP A 74 -24.11 5.76 -3.57
C ASP A 74 -23.05 6.24 -2.57
N THR A 75 -22.64 5.37 -1.66
CA THR A 75 -21.53 5.57 -0.73
C THR A 75 -20.22 5.84 -1.47
N LEU A 76 -19.85 5.01 -2.46
CA LEU A 76 -18.64 5.19 -3.24
C LEU A 76 -18.66 6.51 -4.04
N ASN A 77 -19.80 6.83 -4.65
CA ASN A 77 -19.95 8.08 -5.40
C ASN A 77 -19.89 9.32 -4.49
N ASP A 78 -20.39 9.24 -3.26
CA ASP A 78 -20.23 10.30 -2.26
C ASP A 78 -18.76 10.50 -1.84
N VAL A 79 -18.03 9.39 -1.61
CA VAL A 79 -16.58 9.42 -1.34
C VAL A 79 -15.81 10.07 -2.50
N LEU A 80 -16.14 9.71 -3.75
CA LEU A 80 -15.53 10.32 -4.94
C LEU A 80 -15.76 11.83 -5.00
N GLN A 81 -17.00 12.29 -4.76
CA GLN A 81 -17.31 13.72 -4.73
C GLN A 81 -16.56 14.46 -3.62
N LYS A 82 -16.49 13.88 -2.41
CA LYS A 82 -15.71 14.44 -1.30
C LYS A 82 -14.22 14.50 -1.62
N PHE A 83 -13.69 13.46 -2.27
CA PHE A 83 -12.29 13.42 -2.70
C PHE A 83 -11.99 14.51 -3.73
N ALA A 84 -12.82 14.67 -4.75
CA ALA A 84 -12.67 15.71 -5.76
C ALA A 84 -12.79 17.13 -5.18
N ALA A 85 -13.55 17.31 -4.11
CA ALA A 85 -13.72 18.60 -3.42
C ALA A 85 -12.53 18.98 -2.50
N THR A 86 -11.53 18.12 -2.34
CA THR A 86 -10.34 18.42 -1.54
C THR A 86 -9.44 19.44 -2.22
N ASP A 87 -8.75 20.29 -1.44
CA ASP A 87 -7.80 21.27 -1.96
C ASP A 87 -6.43 20.60 -2.16
N GLN A 88 -6.34 19.80 -3.22
CA GLN A 88 -5.15 19.04 -3.60
C GLN A 88 -4.71 19.42 -5.01
N LYS A 89 -3.41 19.33 -5.29
CA LYS A 89 -2.87 19.62 -6.62
C LYS A 89 -3.27 18.57 -7.66
N GLN A 90 -3.64 17.37 -7.22
CA GLN A 90 -4.07 16.27 -8.08
C GLN A 90 -5.08 15.38 -7.33
N HIS A 91 -5.99 14.82 -8.10
CA HIS A 91 -7.00 13.88 -7.63
C HIS A 91 -6.93 12.62 -8.49
N GLU A 92 -5.99 11.74 -8.15
CA GLU A 92 -5.80 10.48 -8.87
C GLU A 92 -6.70 9.40 -8.25
N VAL A 93 -7.48 8.74 -9.11
CA VAL A 93 -8.28 7.57 -8.74
C VAL A 93 -7.87 6.41 -9.63
N VAL A 94 -7.42 5.31 -9.02
CA VAL A 94 -6.95 4.12 -9.73
C VAL A 94 -8.02 3.04 -9.70
N LEU A 95 -8.41 2.55 -10.87
CA LEU A 95 -9.27 1.38 -10.98
C LEU A 95 -8.41 0.12 -11.05
N ARG A 96 -8.67 -0.83 -10.16
CA ARG A 96 -7.92 -2.09 -10.01
C ARG A 96 -8.88 -3.27 -9.98
N PRO A 97 -8.47 -4.48 -10.39
CA PRO A 97 -9.28 -5.66 -10.17
C PRO A 97 -9.44 -5.98 -8.68
N GLY A 98 -10.66 -6.23 -8.24
CA GLY A 98 -10.98 -6.82 -6.94
C GLY A 98 -11.06 -8.35 -7.00
N PRO A 99 -11.44 -9.00 -5.89
CA PRO A 99 -11.70 -8.40 -4.57
C PRO A 99 -10.41 -7.95 -3.88
N ALA A 100 -10.53 -7.04 -2.89
CA ALA A 100 -9.40 -6.57 -2.10
C ALA A 100 -9.57 -6.84 -0.61
N SER A 101 -8.44 -7.01 0.08
CA SER A 101 -8.43 -7.16 1.54
C SER A 101 -7.12 -6.65 2.15
N ALA A 102 -7.21 -6.19 3.39
CA ALA A 102 -6.09 -5.75 4.20
C ALA A 102 -5.86 -6.75 5.34
N LYS A 103 -4.62 -6.86 5.80
CA LYS A 103 -4.30 -7.58 7.04
C LYS A 103 -4.13 -6.59 8.18
N SER A 104 -4.62 -6.94 9.37
CA SER A 104 -4.31 -6.18 10.58
C SER A 104 -2.80 -6.17 10.87
N PHE A 105 -2.33 -5.30 11.77
CA PHE A 105 -0.91 -5.12 12.08
C PHE A 105 -0.20 -6.44 12.45
N GLY A 106 -0.88 -7.29 13.23
CA GLY A 106 -0.40 -8.62 13.61
C GLY A 106 -0.81 -9.76 12.67
N ALA A 107 -1.39 -9.45 11.51
CA ALA A 107 -1.99 -10.39 10.56
C ALA A 107 -3.03 -11.35 11.18
N THR A 108 -3.69 -10.93 12.25
CA THR A 108 -4.72 -11.70 12.98
C THR A 108 -6.09 -11.60 12.35
N GLN A 109 -6.36 -10.56 11.55
CA GLN A 109 -7.62 -10.33 10.86
C GLN A 109 -7.38 -10.04 9.38
N THR A 110 -8.37 -10.43 8.57
CA THR A 110 -8.45 -10.06 7.15
C THR A 110 -9.67 -9.17 6.98
N ILE A 111 -9.44 -7.93 6.54
CA ILE A 111 -10.48 -6.92 6.41
C ILE A 111 -10.79 -6.77 4.92
N PRO A 112 -11.94 -7.26 4.42
CA PRO A 112 -12.37 -7.01 3.05
C PRO A 112 -12.80 -5.55 2.85
N TYR A 113 -12.40 -4.97 1.73
CA TYR A 113 -12.74 -3.60 1.35
C TYR A 113 -12.91 -3.48 -0.16
N GLN A 114 -13.53 -2.40 -0.62
CA GLN A 114 -13.81 -2.14 -2.05
C GLN A 114 -13.09 -0.90 -2.58
N TRP A 115 -12.69 0.02 -1.70
CA TRP A 115 -11.79 1.12 -2.05
C TRP A 115 -10.91 1.50 -0.87
N ASP A 116 -9.78 2.13 -1.17
CA ASP A 116 -8.86 2.67 -0.19
C ASP A 116 -8.41 4.08 -0.55
N LEU A 117 -8.08 4.86 0.47
CA LEU A 117 -7.40 6.15 0.37
C LEU A 117 -5.99 5.98 0.92
N HIS A 118 -5.00 6.30 0.09
CA HIS A 118 -3.58 6.29 0.46
C HIS A 118 -3.06 7.71 0.66
N LEU A 119 -2.42 7.95 1.81
CA LEU A 119 -1.76 9.21 2.17
C LEU A 119 -0.28 8.96 2.52
N VAL A 120 0.59 9.87 2.09
CA VAL A 120 2.05 9.81 2.34
C VAL A 120 2.51 11.04 3.14
N GLY A 121 2.60 10.86 4.45
CA GLY A 121 3.15 11.81 5.42
C GLY A 121 4.43 11.31 6.08
N GLY A 122 4.82 11.98 7.17
CA GLY A 122 5.87 11.50 8.08
C GLY A 122 7.17 11.05 7.41
N ILE A 123 7.68 9.89 7.83
CA ILE A 123 8.92 9.31 7.30
C ILE A 123 8.73 8.88 5.84
N ALA A 124 7.57 8.30 5.48
CA ALA A 124 7.28 7.90 4.10
C ALA A 124 7.44 9.09 3.12
N ARG A 125 7.01 10.29 3.50
CA ARG A 125 7.21 11.51 2.72
C ARG A 125 8.68 11.90 2.59
N ALA A 126 9.50 11.67 3.60
CA ALA A 126 10.94 11.88 3.49
C ALA A 126 11.57 10.91 2.48
N VAL A 127 11.11 9.64 2.45
CA VAL A 127 11.55 8.66 1.46
C VAL A 127 11.08 9.05 0.05
N ALA A 128 9.86 9.57 -0.08
CA ALA A 128 9.31 10.07 -1.34
C ALA A 128 10.15 11.20 -1.98
N LYS A 129 10.98 11.90 -1.20
CA LYS A 129 11.87 12.97 -1.70
C LYS A 129 13.22 12.45 -2.21
N LYS A 130 13.53 11.16 -2.03
CA LYS A 130 14.74 10.53 -2.58
C LYS A 130 14.58 10.34 -4.09
N ASP A 131 15.67 9.99 -4.77
CA ASP A 131 15.64 9.73 -6.21
C ASP A 131 14.59 8.67 -6.58
N GLN A 132 13.65 9.02 -7.46
CA GLN A 132 12.48 8.23 -7.85
C GLN A 132 11.57 7.77 -6.69
N GLY A 133 11.72 8.31 -5.48
CA GLY A 133 10.93 7.90 -4.32
C GLY A 133 9.44 8.23 -4.50
N GLU A 134 9.13 9.32 -5.19
CA GLU A 134 7.76 9.77 -5.46
C GLU A 134 7.00 8.85 -6.42
N LYS A 135 7.72 7.97 -7.12
CA LYS A 135 7.10 6.96 -7.99
C LYS A 135 6.30 5.95 -7.20
N ILE A 136 6.82 5.51 -6.05
CA ILE A 136 6.21 4.48 -5.20
C ILE A 136 5.53 5.04 -3.95
N TRP A 137 5.91 6.24 -3.51
CA TRP A 137 5.19 7.02 -2.49
C TRP A 137 4.65 8.29 -3.10
N ASN A 138 3.44 8.21 -3.64
CA ASN A 138 2.76 9.37 -4.21
C ASN A 138 2.62 10.45 -3.13
N PRO A 139 3.21 11.66 -3.29
CA PRO A 139 3.15 12.69 -2.26
C PRO A 139 1.73 13.27 -2.10
N TYR A 140 0.83 12.97 -3.04
CA TYR A 140 -0.55 13.42 -3.02
C TYR A 140 -1.50 12.27 -2.67
N PRO A 141 -2.67 12.57 -2.06
CA PRO A 141 -3.70 11.59 -1.82
C PRO A 141 -4.11 10.85 -3.08
N MET A 142 -4.25 9.52 -2.98
CA MET A 142 -4.68 8.67 -4.09
C MET A 142 -5.78 7.74 -3.62
N LEU A 143 -6.88 7.70 -4.36
CA LEU A 143 -7.94 6.72 -4.12
C LEU A 143 -7.71 5.50 -5.04
N SER A 144 -7.89 4.30 -4.54
CA SER A 144 -7.98 3.09 -5.37
C SER A 144 -9.34 2.44 -5.22
N ILE A 145 -9.97 2.06 -6.32
CA ILE A 145 -11.27 1.37 -6.36
C ILE A 145 -11.04 -0.03 -6.94
N TYR A 146 -11.52 -1.05 -6.25
CA TYR A 146 -11.36 -2.45 -6.62
C TYR A 146 -12.66 -2.95 -7.24
N VAL A 147 -12.59 -3.25 -8.52
CA VAL A 147 -13.71 -3.58 -9.38
C VAL A 147 -13.97 -5.07 -9.29
N ASP A 148 -15.17 -5.41 -8.84
CA ASP A 148 -15.74 -6.75 -8.84
C ASP A 148 -17.25 -6.64 -9.12
N GLU A 149 -18.00 -7.72 -8.94
CA GLU A 149 -19.45 -7.73 -9.15
C GLU A 149 -20.23 -6.71 -8.30
N THR A 150 -19.65 -6.22 -7.21
CA THR A 150 -20.27 -5.22 -6.32
C THR A 150 -20.04 -3.78 -6.79
N ILE A 151 -19.09 -3.56 -7.69
CA ILE A 151 -18.73 -2.24 -8.25
C ILE A 151 -18.95 -2.23 -9.77
N PRO A 152 -20.22 -2.15 -10.24
CA PRO A 152 -20.52 -1.99 -11.65
C PRO A 152 -19.99 -0.64 -12.17
N LEU A 153 -19.02 -0.70 -13.09
CA LEU A 153 -18.28 0.45 -13.63
C LEU A 153 -19.20 1.54 -14.21
N GLU A 154 -20.29 1.15 -14.87
CA GLU A 154 -21.25 2.07 -15.48
C GLU A 154 -22.02 2.94 -14.48
N LYS A 155 -21.99 2.59 -13.19
CA LYS A 155 -22.62 3.36 -12.11
C LYS A 155 -21.66 4.32 -11.43
N LEU A 156 -20.37 4.32 -11.78
CA LEU A 156 -19.40 5.27 -11.25
C LEU A 156 -19.66 6.67 -11.80
N LYS A 157 -19.82 7.64 -10.91
CA LYS A 157 -20.01 9.05 -11.22
C LYS A 157 -18.69 9.79 -11.00
N ILE A 158 -17.89 9.89 -12.05
CA ILE A 158 -16.55 10.49 -11.99
C ILE A 158 -16.69 12.02 -11.91
N PRO A 159 -16.30 12.66 -10.79
CA PRO A 159 -16.37 14.11 -10.65
C PRO A 159 -15.37 14.82 -11.58
N ALA A 160 -15.66 16.07 -11.95
CA ALA A 160 -14.73 16.90 -12.69
C ALA A 160 -13.41 17.10 -11.90
N GLY A 161 -12.28 17.12 -12.60
CA GLY A 161 -10.95 17.26 -11.99
C GLY A 161 -10.31 15.95 -11.51
N VAL A 162 -11.08 14.86 -11.41
CA VAL A 162 -10.53 13.53 -11.11
C VAL A 162 -9.84 12.95 -12.34
N THR A 163 -8.58 12.54 -12.16
CA THR A 163 -7.81 11.79 -13.15
C THR A 163 -7.94 10.30 -12.86
N LEU A 164 -8.49 9.56 -13.82
CA LEU A 164 -8.57 8.10 -13.74
C LEU A 164 -7.29 7.46 -14.28
N LEU A 165 -6.78 6.50 -13.51
CA LEU A 165 -5.64 5.66 -13.87
C LEU A 165 -6.05 4.19 -13.89
N GLU A 166 -5.36 3.39 -14.70
CA GLU A 166 -5.42 1.93 -14.62
C GLU A 166 -4.22 1.34 -13.88
N LEU A 167 -4.32 0.04 -13.54
CA LEU A 167 -3.22 -0.71 -12.93
C LEU A 167 -1.90 -0.57 -13.72
N ALA A 168 -1.97 -0.57 -15.05
CA ALA A 168 -0.78 -0.45 -15.91
C ALA A 168 -0.08 0.92 -15.78
N ASP A 169 -0.81 1.99 -15.46
CA ASP A 169 -0.22 3.30 -15.19
C ASP A 169 0.62 3.27 -13.91
N LEU A 170 0.11 2.61 -12.87
CA LEU A 170 0.85 2.39 -11.63
C LEU A 170 2.05 1.46 -11.83
N GLU A 171 1.90 0.36 -12.57
CA GLU A 171 3.02 -0.54 -12.86
C GLU A 171 4.13 0.19 -13.61
N LYS A 172 3.78 1.03 -14.58
CA LYS A 172 4.72 1.89 -15.30
C LYS A 172 5.40 2.89 -14.36
N ARG A 173 4.63 3.52 -13.48
CA ARG A 173 5.15 4.48 -12.49
C ARG A 173 6.15 3.80 -11.55
N PHE A 174 5.74 2.69 -10.93
CA PHE A 174 6.52 1.97 -9.92
C PHE A 174 7.79 1.38 -10.56
N SER A 175 7.67 0.69 -11.71
CA SER A 175 8.84 0.10 -12.38
C SER A 175 9.96 1.07 -12.78
N ALA A 176 9.68 2.39 -12.84
CA ALA A 176 10.72 3.41 -13.02
C ALA A 176 11.65 3.56 -11.80
N ALA A 177 11.19 3.20 -10.60
CA ALA A 177 11.96 3.27 -9.36
C ALA A 177 12.94 2.10 -9.16
N LEU A 178 12.79 0.99 -9.89
CA LEU A 178 13.72 -0.15 -9.85
C LEU A 178 15.15 0.24 -10.25
N VAL A 179 15.33 1.34 -10.97
CA VAL A 179 16.64 1.87 -11.38
C VAL A 179 17.07 3.11 -10.61
N SER A 180 16.36 3.47 -9.53
CA SER A 180 16.72 4.58 -8.64
C SER A 180 18.18 4.46 -8.18
N THR A 181 18.87 5.57 -8.04
CA THR A 181 20.19 5.60 -7.40
C THR A 181 20.12 5.36 -5.89
N ASP A 182 18.97 5.62 -5.26
CA ASP A 182 18.75 5.37 -3.84
C ASP A 182 18.43 3.90 -3.57
N THR A 183 19.27 3.28 -2.74
CA THR A 183 19.14 1.88 -2.37
C THR A 183 17.79 1.58 -1.73
N THR A 184 17.28 2.44 -0.83
CA THR A 184 15.99 2.24 -0.13
C THR A 184 14.83 2.23 -1.12
N VAL A 185 14.83 3.15 -2.07
CA VAL A 185 13.77 3.24 -3.09
C VAL A 185 13.74 1.97 -3.94
N ARG A 186 14.88 1.52 -4.47
CA ARG A 186 14.94 0.30 -5.31
C ARG A 186 14.41 -0.94 -4.60
N GLY A 187 14.82 -1.16 -3.34
CA GLY A 187 14.41 -2.38 -2.64
C GLY A 187 12.96 -2.37 -2.17
N TRP A 188 12.41 -1.24 -1.69
CA TRP A 188 10.96 -1.22 -1.38
C TRP A 188 10.11 -1.28 -2.65
N ASP A 189 10.55 -0.68 -3.76
CA ASP A 189 9.85 -0.79 -5.05
C ASP A 189 9.67 -2.25 -5.48
N ALA A 190 10.67 -3.11 -5.28
CA ALA A 190 10.54 -4.54 -5.57
C ALA A 190 9.32 -5.16 -4.88
N GLY A 191 9.10 -4.86 -3.59
CA GLY A 191 7.93 -5.32 -2.85
C GLY A 191 6.63 -4.66 -3.31
N GLN A 192 6.64 -3.34 -3.47
CA GLN A 192 5.45 -2.58 -3.88
C GLN A 192 4.95 -3.03 -5.26
N LEU A 193 5.86 -3.24 -6.21
CA LEU A 193 5.53 -3.67 -7.57
C LEU A 193 5.03 -5.12 -7.61
N ALA A 194 5.55 -6.00 -6.75
CA ALA A 194 5.05 -7.37 -6.61
C ALA A 194 3.62 -7.40 -6.02
N SER A 195 3.38 -6.63 -4.96
CA SER A 195 2.05 -6.53 -4.33
C SER A 195 1.03 -5.77 -5.19
N LEU A 196 1.48 -4.86 -6.06
CA LEU A 196 0.61 -4.12 -6.96
C LEU A 196 -0.13 -5.06 -7.93
N ASN A 197 0.58 -6.01 -8.52
CA ASN A 197 0.04 -7.01 -9.45
C ASN A 197 0.79 -8.35 -9.35
N PRO A 198 0.31 -9.29 -8.51
CA PRO A 198 0.94 -10.61 -8.33
C PRO A 198 0.79 -11.53 -9.54
N TYR A 199 0.06 -11.10 -10.58
CA TYR A 199 -0.10 -11.83 -11.85
C TYR A 199 0.72 -11.24 -13.00
N SER A 200 1.59 -10.26 -12.74
CA SER A 200 2.39 -9.62 -13.78
C SER A 200 3.72 -10.33 -14.02
N THR A 201 3.82 -11.10 -15.11
CA THR A 201 5.10 -11.70 -15.56
C THR A 201 6.15 -10.62 -15.85
N ARG A 202 5.73 -9.45 -16.34
CA ARG A 202 6.64 -8.33 -16.62
C ARG A 202 7.28 -7.82 -15.33
N ASN A 203 6.48 -7.58 -14.29
CA ASN A 203 6.98 -7.10 -13.00
C ASN A 203 7.85 -8.17 -12.33
N MET A 204 7.41 -9.44 -12.36
CA MET A 204 8.19 -10.56 -11.84
C MET A 204 9.60 -10.62 -12.44
N ASN A 205 9.70 -10.53 -13.78
CA ASN A 205 10.99 -10.54 -14.46
C ASN A 205 11.82 -9.27 -14.20
N ALA A 206 11.17 -8.11 -14.03
CA ALA A 206 11.88 -6.88 -13.67
C ALA A 206 12.47 -6.95 -12.25
N ILE A 207 11.72 -7.51 -11.30
CA ILE A 207 12.15 -7.74 -9.91
C ILE A 207 13.26 -8.79 -9.86
N ALA A 208 13.15 -9.87 -10.65
CA ALA A 208 14.19 -10.91 -10.69
C ALA A 208 15.57 -10.37 -11.08
N LYS A 209 15.65 -9.34 -11.93
CA LYS A 209 16.92 -8.68 -12.28
C LYS A 209 17.59 -8.02 -11.08
N LEU A 210 16.83 -7.61 -10.05
CA LEU A 210 17.38 -7.03 -8.83
C LEU A 210 18.07 -8.05 -7.92
N LEU A 211 17.98 -9.35 -8.22
CA LEU A 211 18.83 -10.37 -7.58
C LEU A 211 20.31 -10.18 -7.90
N ASP A 212 20.64 -9.42 -8.94
CA ASP A 212 22.00 -9.03 -9.33
C ASP A 212 22.38 -7.62 -8.86
N ASP A 213 21.53 -6.95 -8.07
CA ASP A 213 21.85 -5.61 -7.53
C ASP A 213 23.11 -5.68 -6.66
N LYS A 214 23.96 -4.65 -6.74
CA LYS A 214 25.20 -4.56 -5.96
C LYS A 214 24.94 -4.55 -4.45
N GLU A 215 23.81 -4.00 -4.02
CA GLU A 215 23.43 -3.86 -2.61
C GLU A 215 22.72 -5.11 -2.11
N VAL A 216 23.29 -5.73 -1.06
CA VAL A 216 22.70 -6.91 -0.38
C VAL A 216 21.24 -6.68 -0.03
N TRP A 217 20.93 -5.49 0.47
CA TRP A 217 19.58 -5.15 0.90
C TRP A 217 18.57 -5.16 -0.25
N VAL A 218 18.96 -4.74 -1.45
CA VAL A 218 18.07 -4.79 -2.63
C VAL A 218 17.88 -6.23 -3.07
N ARG A 219 18.93 -7.05 -3.08
CA ARG A 219 18.83 -8.49 -3.39
C ARG A 219 17.89 -9.22 -2.43
N LEU A 220 17.96 -8.91 -1.13
CA LEU A 220 17.06 -9.48 -0.12
C LEU A 220 15.60 -9.12 -0.36
N ASN A 221 15.31 -7.86 -0.68
CA ASN A 221 13.95 -7.43 -0.99
C ASN A 221 13.45 -8.04 -2.30
N ALA A 222 14.29 -8.11 -3.34
CA ALA A 222 13.96 -8.76 -4.60
C ALA A 222 13.61 -10.24 -4.40
N ALA A 223 14.47 -10.98 -3.69
CA ALA A 223 14.22 -12.38 -3.36
C ALA A 223 12.89 -12.56 -2.63
N GLY A 224 12.63 -11.78 -1.57
CA GLY A 224 11.36 -11.86 -0.83
C GLY A 224 10.13 -11.46 -1.66
N ALA A 225 10.24 -10.42 -2.49
CA ALA A 225 9.15 -9.95 -3.34
C ALA A 225 8.72 -10.99 -4.39
N LEU A 226 9.65 -11.81 -4.88
CA LEU A 226 9.34 -12.88 -5.83
C LEU A 226 8.39 -13.93 -5.25
N ALA A 227 8.31 -14.07 -3.93
CA ALA A 227 7.37 -14.99 -3.27
C ALA A 227 5.91 -14.58 -3.46
N ALA A 228 5.62 -13.29 -3.67
CA ALA A 228 4.25 -12.79 -3.87
C ALA A 228 3.61 -13.27 -5.17
N PHE A 229 4.41 -13.72 -6.14
CA PHE A 229 3.92 -14.32 -7.39
C PHE A 229 3.52 -15.80 -7.23
N GLY A 230 3.85 -16.42 -6.09
CA GLY A 230 3.52 -17.81 -5.78
C GLY A 230 3.91 -18.77 -6.91
N LYS A 231 2.98 -19.66 -7.29
CA LYS A 231 3.20 -20.68 -8.32
C LYS A 231 3.58 -20.07 -9.68
N LYS A 232 3.18 -18.83 -9.99
CA LYS A 232 3.54 -18.14 -11.23
C LYS A 232 5.05 -17.93 -11.38
N ALA A 233 5.78 -17.85 -10.28
CA ALA A 233 7.25 -17.73 -10.26
C ALA A 233 7.99 -19.07 -10.42
N THR A 234 7.29 -20.19 -10.66
CA THR A 234 7.92 -21.50 -10.96
C THR A 234 9.04 -21.42 -12.02
N PRO A 235 8.92 -20.66 -13.12
CA PRO A 235 10.01 -20.54 -14.10
C PRO A 235 11.31 -19.96 -13.55
N LEU A 236 11.27 -19.25 -12.41
CA LEU A 236 12.45 -18.67 -11.77
C LEU A 236 13.18 -19.65 -10.83
N LEU A 237 12.58 -20.80 -10.49
CA LEU A 237 13.16 -21.77 -9.54
C LEU A 237 14.60 -22.20 -9.90
N PRO A 238 14.96 -22.47 -11.17
CA PRO A 238 16.35 -22.81 -11.51
C PRO A 238 17.34 -21.69 -11.16
N ASP A 239 17.00 -20.43 -11.47
CA ASP A 239 17.85 -19.28 -11.15
C ASP A 239 17.96 -19.08 -9.63
N LEU A 240 16.83 -19.11 -8.91
CA LEU A 240 16.80 -18.99 -7.45
C LEU A 240 17.62 -20.08 -6.76
N ARG A 241 17.55 -21.33 -7.23
CA ARG A 241 18.35 -22.44 -6.69
C ARG A 241 19.84 -22.25 -6.96
N SER A 242 20.21 -21.76 -8.14
CA SER A 242 21.62 -21.49 -8.46
C SER A 242 22.24 -20.45 -7.51
N ARG A 243 21.42 -19.48 -7.07
CA ARG A 243 21.81 -18.40 -6.16
C ARG A 243 21.91 -18.81 -4.69
N LEU A 244 21.50 -20.03 -4.32
CA LEU A 244 21.73 -20.58 -2.97
C LEU A 244 23.22 -20.81 -2.66
N ASN A 245 24.07 -20.84 -3.70
CA ASN A 245 25.53 -20.84 -3.58
C ASN A 245 26.08 -19.43 -3.32
N THR A 246 25.57 -18.78 -2.28
CA THR A 246 26.02 -17.48 -1.80
C THR A 246 26.57 -17.62 -0.38
N GLU A 247 27.63 -16.86 -0.08
CA GLU A 247 28.18 -16.74 1.29
C GLU A 247 27.29 -15.86 2.20
N ASP A 248 26.36 -15.10 1.61
CA ASP A 248 25.41 -14.29 2.35
C ASP A 248 24.30 -15.18 2.94
N LEU A 249 24.43 -15.47 4.24
CA LEU A 249 23.49 -16.33 4.97
C LEU A 249 22.06 -15.78 5.00
N ALA A 250 21.89 -14.45 5.04
CA ALA A 250 20.56 -13.84 5.04
C ALA A 250 19.89 -14.02 3.68
N LEU A 251 20.64 -13.80 2.60
CA LEU A 251 20.15 -14.00 1.24
C LEU A 251 19.85 -15.47 0.97
N LYS A 252 20.74 -16.38 1.40
CA LYS A 252 20.52 -17.83 1.30
C LYS A 252 19.23 -18.25 1.99
N LYS A 253 19.00 -17.79 3.23
CA LYS A 253 17.77 -18.06 3.98
C LYS A 253 16.54 -17.53 3.23
N ARG A 254 16.58 -16.28 2.76
CA ARG A 254 15.46 -15.65 2.04
C ARG A 254 15.14 -16.39 0.73
N LEU A 255 16.15 -16.80 -0.02
CA LEU A 255 15.98 -17.58 -1.25
C LEU A 255 15.33 -18.94 -0.95
N SER A 256 15.78 -19.65 0.09
CA SER A 256 15.16 -20.91 0.51
C SER A 256 13.69 -20.75 0.90
N GLU A 257 13.34 -19.71 1.67
CA GLU A 257 11.95 -19.39 2.01
C GLU A 257 11.11 -19.11 0.76
N THR A 258 11.65 -18.32 -0.17
CA THR A 258 10.96 -17.95 -1.41
C THR A 258 10.73 -19.17 -2.30
N ILE A 259 11.74 -20.02 -2.48
CA ILE A 259 11.63 -21.29 -3.22
C ILE A 259 10.54 -22.16 -2.61
N HIS A 260 10.54 -22.31 -1.28
CA HIS A 260 9.52 -23.10 -0.59
C HIS A 260 8.11 -22.54 -0.82
N ILE A 261 7.92 -21.22 -0.73
CA ILE A 261 6.63 -20.56 -1.01
C ILE A 261 6.20 -20.84 -2.45
N ILE A 262 7.08 -20.70 -3.43
CA ILE A 262 6.76 -20.94 -4.84
C ILE A 262 6.37 -22.41 -5.09
N GLU A 263 7.09 -23.36 -4.49
CA GLU A 263 6.86 -24.80 -4.65
C GLU A 263 5.56 -25.28 -3.99
N THR A 264 5.16 -24.64 -2.90
CA THR A 264 3.97 -25.01 -2.11
C THR A 264 2.76 -24.14 -2.39
N ALA A 265 2.91 -23.08 -3.18
CA ALA A 265 1.82 -22.19 -3.54
C ALA A 265 0.72 -22.93 -4.30
N GLU A 266 -0.52 -22.63 -3.91
CA GLU A 266 -1.71 -23.10 -4.60
C GLU A 266 -1.77 -22.57 -6.04
N ASP A 267 -2.51 -23.28 -6.88
CA ASP A 267 -2.79 -22.80 -8.23
C ASP A 267 -3.78 -21.64 -8.19
N GLN A 268 -3.39 -20.50 -8.75
CA GLN A 268 -4.21 -19.29 -8.80
C GLN A 268 -4.61 -18.95 -10.25
N SER A 269 -4.57 -19.91 -11.17
CA SER A 269 -4.85 -19.68 -12.59
C SER A 269 -6.27 -19.15 -12.85
N GLU A 270 -7.27 -19.61 -12.10
CA GLU A 270 -8.65 -19.10 -12.21
C GLU A 270 -8.74 -17.64 -11.73
N ALA A 271 -8.13 -17.33 -10.58
CA ALA A 271 -8.06 -15.96 -10.06
C ALA A 271 -7.29 -15.04 -11.00
N GLU A 272 -6.20 -15.52 -11.62
CA GLU A 272 -5.47 -14.79 -12.65
C GLU A 272 -6.36 -14.49 -13.87
N GLN A 273 -7.12 -15.47 -14.36
CA GLN A 273 -8.05 -15.26 -15.48
C GLN A 273 -9.13 -14.23 -15.15
N GLN A 274 -9.72 -14.31 -13.96
CA GLN A 274 -10.70 -13.32 -13.49
C GLN A 274 -10.07 -11.93 -13.40
N HIS A 275 -8.87 -11.82 -12.83
CA HIS A 275 -8.12 -10.57 -12.75
C HIS A 275 -7.90 -9.94 -14.14
N GLN A 276 -7.50 -10.76 -15.13
CA GLN A 276 -7.30 -10.29 -16.51
C GLN A 276 -8.61 -9.85 -17.17
N GLN A 277 -9.72 -10.55 -16.94
CA GLN A 277 -11.02 -10.13 -17.45
C GLN A 277 -11.44 -8.77 -16.89
N THR A 278 -11.28 -8.56 -15.58
CA THR A 278 -11.58 -7.27 -14.96
C THR A 278 -10.67 -6.15 -15.48
N LEU A 279 -9.38 -6.41 -15.72
CA LEU A 279 -8.49 -5.43 -16.36
C LEU A 279 -9.01 -4.98 -17.73
N ILE A 280 -9.49 -5.91 -18.54
CA ILE A 280 -10.06 -5.61 -19.86
C ILE A 280 -11.32 -4.72 -19.72
N GLN A 281 -12.20 -5.03 -18.75
CA GLN A 281 -13.39 -4.22 -18.47
C GLN A 281 -13.03 -2.80 -18.03
N ILE A 282 -12.07 -2.66 -17.10
CA ILE A 282 -11.55 -1.35 -16.66
C ILE A 282 -11.00 -0.57 -17.85
N GLN A 283 -10.17 -1.20 -18.70
CA GLN A 283 -9.61 -0.55 -19.89
C GLN A 283 -10.68 -0.07 -20.87
N GLN A 284 -11.74 -0.86 -21.08
CA GLN A 284 -12.85 -0.48 -21.92
C GLN A 284 -13.59 0.73 -21.33
N PHE A 285 -13.87 0.72 -20.03
CA PHE A 285 -14.50 1.83 -19.32
C PHE A 285 -13.65 3.11 -19.39
N LEU A 286 -12.35 3.04 -19.12
CA LEU A 286 -11.48 4.22 -19.19
C LEU A 286 -11.42 4.84 -20.60
N LYS A 287 -11.54 4.02 -21.66
CA LYS A 287 -11.65 4.52 -23.03
C LYS A 287 -12.95 5.28 -23.30
N THR A 288 -14.04 5.00 -22.58
CA THR A 288 -15.29 5.75 -22.72
C THR A 288 -15.23 7.10 -22.01
N GLN A 289 -14.41 7.22 -20.96
CA GLN A 289 -14.24 8.47 -20.19
C GLN A 289 -13.30 9.49 -20.88
N LYS A 290 -12.47 9.05 -21.84
CA LYS A 290 -11.55 9.91 -22.60
C LYS A 290 -12.17 10.54 -23.85
N LYS A 291 -13.45 10.24 -24.14
CA LYS A 291 -14.19 10.77 -25.28
C LYS A 291 -15.04 11.95 -24.84
#